data_AF-A0A2A6NLT0-F1
#
_entry.id   AF-A0A2A6NLT0-F1
#
_cell.length_a   1.000
_cell.length_b   1.000
_cell.length_c   1.000
_cell.angle_alpha   90.00
_cell.angle_beta   90.00
_cell.angle_gamma   90.00
#
_symmetry.space_group_name_H-M   'P 1'
#
loop_
_entity.id
_entity.type
_entity.pdbx_description
1 polymer ?
#
loop_
_entity_poly.entity_id
_entity_poly.type
_entity_poly.pdbx_seq_one_letter_code
_entity_poly.pdbx_strand_id
1 'polypeptide(L)'
;MRRLLTSIIRRLTLLGWRDIGSAPSDRVIELAVIDDDRHPLGFPCIRHADGWFDATTMRPVTVSATHWRYWQPDVLPMCCC
;
A
#
# COMPACT_ATOMS: atom_id res chain seq x y z
N MET A 1 9.49 15.82 -24.95
CA MET A 1 9.82 14.48 -24.41
C MET A 1 9.01 14.22 -23.13
N ARG A 2 7.71 13.91 -23.23
CA ARG A 2 6.80 13.71 -22.08
C ARG A 2 5.85 12.51 -22.30
N ARG A 3 6.36 11.38 -22.79
CA ARG A 3 5.54 10.18 -23.06
C ARG A 3 6.04 8.88 -22.41
N LEU A 4 7.14 8.92 -21.64
CA LEU A 4 7.71 7.72 -21.02
C LEU A 4 7.31 7.54 -19.56
N LEU A 5 7.14 8.64 -18.80
CA LEU A 5 6.73 8.58 -17.38
C LEU A 5 5.34 7.95 -17.22
N THR A 6 4.40 8.27 -18.11
CA THR A 6 3.03 7.74 -18.05
C THR A 6 2.95 6.24 -18.32
N SER A 7 3.93 5.66 -19.02
CA SER A 7 3.92 4.24 -19.41
C SER A 7 4.53 3.35 -18.31
N ILE A 8 5.58 3.82 -17.62
CA ILE A 8 6.18 3.12 -16.48
C ILE A 8 5.25 3.14 -15.26
N ILE A 9 4.64 4.31 -14.97
CA ILE A 9 3.64 4.47 -13.91
C ILE A 9 2.41 3.58 -14.17
N ARG A 10 2.02 3.39 -15.45
CA ARG A 10 0.93 2.47 -15.85
C ARG A 10 1.25 0.99 -15.63
N ARG A 11 2.52 0.57 -15.74
CA ARG A 11 2.92 -0.83 -15.52
C ARG A 11 2.98 -1.19 -14.05
N LEU A 12 3.43 -0.26 -13.19
CA LEU A 12 3.47 -0.44 -11.74
C LEU A 12 2.07 -0.50 -11.12
N THR A 13 1.13 0.28 -11.66
CA THR A 13 -0.29 0.26 -11.25
C THR A 13 -1.04 -1.02 -11.64
N LEU A 14 -0.54 -1.82 -12.58
CA LEU A 14 -1.15 -3.09 -12.99
C LEU A 14 -0.77 -4.27 -12.08
N LEU A 15 0.21 -4.12 -11.18
CA LEU A 15 0.69 -5.19 -10.27
C LEU A 15 0.06 -5.11 -8.86
N GLY A 16 -1.16 -4.61 -8.76
CA GLY A 16 -1.95 -4.53 -7.52
C GLY A 16 -1.60 -3.36 -6.60
N TRP A 17 -0.50 -2.65 -6.86
CA TRP A 17 -0.10 -1.43 -6.16
C TRP A 17 -0.69 -0.19 -6.85
N ARG A 18 -1.11 0.80 -6.06
CA ARG A 18 -1.78 2.04 -6.51
C ARG A 18 -1.05 3.24 -5.92
N ASP A 19 -1.17 4.40 -6.55
CA ASP A 19 -0.55 5.64 -6.09
C ASP A 19 -1.06 6.04 -4.69
N ILE A 20 -0.15 6.42 -3.78
CA ILE A 20 -0.49 6.78 -2.39
C ILE A 20 -1.53 7.91 -2.28
N GLY A 21 -1.58 8.83 -3.23
CA GLY A 21 -2.57 9.92 -3.27
C GLY A 21 -4.00 9.44 -3.51
N SER A 22 -4.17 8.23 -4.06
CA SER A 22 -5.48 7.59 -4.27
C SER A 22 -5.92 6.69 -3.12
N ALA A 23 -5.15 6.63 -2.04
CA ALA A 23 -5.41 5.71 -0.95
C ALA A 23 -6.67 6.07 -0.16
N PRO A 24 -7.59 5.10 0.06
CA PRO A 24 -8.80 5.33 0.85
C PRO A 24 -8.48 5.56 2.32
N SER A 25 -9.27 6.39 3.00
CA SER A 25 -9.12 6.62 4.44
C SER A 25 -9.83 5.61 5.33
N ASP A 26 -10.84 4.92 4.79
CA ASP A 26 -11.72 4.02 5.55
C ASP A 26 -11.36 2.54 5.35
N ARG A 27 -10.19 2.23 4.79
CA ARG A 27 -9.81 0.85 4.46
C ARG A 27 -8.45 0.52 5.03
N VAL A 28 -8.31 -0.74 5.43
CA VAL A 28 -7.03 -1.34 5.78
C VAL A 28 -6.29 -1.67 4.50
N ILE A 29 -5.10 -1.10 4.37
CA ILE A 29 -4.24 -1.19 3.21
C ILE A 29 -2.82 -1.58 3.63
N GLU A 30 -2.06 -2.12 2.71
CA GLU A 30 -0.62 -2.25 2.87
C GLU A 30 0.06 -1.09 2.15
N LEU A 31 1.08 -0.51 2.79
CA LEU A 31 1.90 0.55 2.22
C LEU A 31 3.19 -0.03 1.64
N ALA A 32 3.73 0.63 0.61
CA ALA A 32 5.04 0.32 0.06
C ALA A 32 5.80 1.59 -0.36
N VAL A 33 7.12 1.49 -0.23
CA VAL A 33 8.05 2.39 -0.92
C VAL A 33 8.49 1.66 -2.19
N ILE A 34 8.21 2.26 -3.35
CA ILE A 34 8.63 1.74 -4.65
C ILE A 34 9.49 2.80 -5.30
N ASP A 35 10.78 2.51 -5.38
CA ASP A 35 11.79 3.27 -6.10
C ASP A 35 12.27 2.44 -7.29
N ASP A 36 13.32 1.62 -7.12
CA ASP A 36 13.77 0.63 -8.10
C ASP A 36 13.10 -0.73 -7.85
N ASP A 37 12.95 -1.09 -6.58
CA ASP A 37 12.34 -2.31 -6.08
C ASP A 37 11.09 -2.04 -5.24
N ARG A 38 10.33 -3.09 -4.95
CA ARG A 38 9.13 -2.99 -4.09
C ARG A 38 9.46 -3.33 -2.66
N HIS A 39 9.27 -2.37 -1.78
CA HIS A 39 9.49 -2.52 -0.35
C HIS A 39 8.14 -2.38 0.38
N PRO A 40 7.31 -3.43 0.43
CA PRO A 40 6.10 -3.44 1.23
C PRO A 40 6.42 -3.43 2.73
N LEU A 41 5.56 -2.78 3.51
CA LEU A 41 5.71 -2.72 4.97
C LEU A 41 5.44 -4.07 5.65
N GLY A 42 4.62 -4.94 5.05
CA GLY A 42 4.31 -6.25 5.61
C GLY A 42 3.32 -6.23 6.77
N PHE A 43 2.67 -5.10 7.03
CA PHE A 43 1.65 -4.96 8.07
C PHE A 43 0.49 -4.06 7.63
N PRO A 44 -0.72 -4.25 8.19
CA PRO A 44 -1.89 -3.47 7.83
C PRO A 44 -1.76 -2.03 8.32
N CYS A 45 -2.13 -1.08 7.46
CA CYS A 45 -2.11 0.35 7.72
C CYS A 45 -3.49 0.96 7.42
N ILE A 46 -3.82 2.05 8.12
CA ILE A 46 -5.00 2.88 7.87
C ILE A 46 -4.60 4.34 7.74
N ARG A 47 -5.35 5.12 6.96
CA ARG A 47 -5.14 6.57 6.85
C ARG A 47 -5.94 7.27 7.93
N HIS A 48 -5.28 8.07 8.75
CA HIS A 48 -5.89 9.01 9.68
C HIS A 48 -5.70 10.46 9.19
N ALA A 49 -6.30 11.42 9.89
CA ALA A 49 -6.16 12.84 9.57
C ALA A 49 -4.67 13.30 9.57
N ASP A 50 -3.88 12.75 10.48
CA ASP A 50 -2.49 13.16 10.72
C ASP A 50 -1.45 12.32 9.94
N GLY A 51 -1.89 11.31 9.19
CA GLY A 51 -0.99 10.44 8.42
C GLY A 51 -1.40 8.97 8.46
N TRP A 52 -0.40 8.09 8.43
CA TRP A 52 -0.59 6.64 8.41
C TRP A 52 -0.46 6.06 9.82
N PHE A 53 -1.30 5.08 10.13
CA PHE A 53 -1.27 4.36 11.39
C PHE A 53 -1.29 2.86 11.13
N ASP A 54 -0.57 2.10 11.94
CA ASP A 54 -0.63 0.65 11.95
C ASP A 54 -2.02 0.23 12.46
N ALA A 55 -2.75 -0.54 11.68
CA ALA A 55 -4.11 -0.97 12.02
C ALA A 55 -4.14 -1.95 13.19
N THR A 56 -3.03 -2.64 13.46
CA THR A 56 -2.89 -3.60 14.57
C THR A 56 -2.53 -2.90 15.86
N THR A 57 -1.52 -2.03 15.82
CA THR A 57 -0.96 -1.41 17.03
C THR A 57 -1.47 0.01 17.30
N MET A 58 -2.19 0.61 16.35
CA MET A 58 -2.65 2.01 16.39
C MET A 58 -1.51 3.02 16.59
N ARG A 59 -0.29 2.65 16.19
CA ARG A 59 0.89 3.53 16.27
C ARG A 59 1.05 4.31 14.98
N PRO A 60 1.50 5.58 15.04
CA PRO A 60 1.79 6.36 13.85
C PRO A 60 2.93 5.71 13.06
N VAL A 61 2.74 5.63 11.74
CA VAL A 61 3.70 5.08 10.78
C VAL A 61 4.34 6.24 10.05
N THR A 62 5.57 6.57 10.42
CA THR A 62 6.36 7.61 9.76
C THR A 62 7.15 6.99 8.61
N VAL A 63 6.49 6.79 7.47
CA VAL A 63 7.13 6.28 6.26
C VAL A 63 6.75 7.11 5.04
N SER A 64 7.72 7.31 4.14
CA SER A 64 7.50 7.97 2.84
C SER A 64 6.92 7.00 1.81
N ALA A 65 5.78 6.37 2.13
CA ALA A 65 5.12 5.45 1.22
C ALA A 65 4.73 6.16 -0.08
N THR A 66 5.02 5.53 -1.20
CA THR A 66 4.70 6.03 -2.55
C THR A 66 3.51 5.31 -3.15
N HIS A 67 3.27 4.07 -2.71
CA HIS A 67 2.21 3.22 -3.22
C HIS A 67 1.48 2.48 -2.09
N TRP A 68 0.28 2.00 -2.40
CA TRP A 68 -0.53 1.19 -1.51
C TRP A 68 -1.23 0.05 -2.25
N ARG A 69 -1.66 -0.99 -1.53
CA ARG A 69 -2.60 -2.00 -2.02
C ARG A 69 -3.57 -2.41 -0.92
N TYR A 70 -4.64 -3.12 -1.25
CA TYR A 70 -5.49 -3.68 -0.20
C TYR A 70 -4.71 -4.69 0.65
N TRP A 71 -4.88 -4.59 1.97
CA TRP A 71 -4.30 -5.57 2.88
C TRP A 71 -4.95 -6.93 2.59
N GLN A 72 -4.11 -7.91 2.29
CA GLN A 72 -4.51 -9.29 2.12
C GLN A 72 -3.96 -10.02 3.34
N PRO A 73 -4.80 -10.36 4.33
CA PRO A 73 -4.30 -11.10 5.47
C PRO A 73 -3.84 -12.47 4.96
N ASP A 74 -2.66 -12.90 5.39
CA ASP A 74 -2.11 -14.26 5.21
C ASP A 74 -2.93 -15.28 6.03
N VAL A 75 -4.26 -15.21 5.95
CA VAL A 75 -5.11 -16.31 6.37
C VAL A 75 -5.10 -17.24 5.17
N LEU A 76 -4.16 -18.21 5.18
CA LEU A 76 -4.42 -19.47 4.49
C LEU A 76 -5.86 -19.85 4.86
N PRO A 77 -6.75 -20.13 3.90
CA PRO A 77 -8.08 -20.57 4.23
C PRO A 77 -7.90 -21.79 5.14
N MET A 78 -8.14 -21.61 6.44
CA MET A 78 -8.35 -22.73 7.33
C MET A 78 -9.61 -23.39 6.79
N CYS A 79 -9.41 -24.33 5.86
CA CYS A 79 -10.38 -25.35 5.56
C CYS A 79 -10.51 -26.15 6.85
N CYS A 80 -11.45 -25.75 7.70
CA CYS A 80 -11.98 -26.63 8.73
C CYS A 80 -12.77 -27.72 8.01
N CYS A 81 -12.08 -28.82 7.67
CA CYS A 81 -12.67 -30.09 7.28
C CYS A 81 -12.04 -31.19 8.12
#